data_AF-A0A7K3S2H5-F1
#
_entry.id   AF-A0A7K3S2H5-F1
#
_cell.length_a   1.000
_cell.length_b   1.000
_cell.length_c   1.000
_cell.angle_alpha   90.00
_cell.angle_beta   90.00
_cell.angle_gamma   90.00
#
_symmetry.space_group_name_H-M   'P 1'
#
loop_
_entity.id
_entity.type
_entity.pdbx_description
1 polymer ?
#
loop_
_entity_poly.entity_id
_entity_poly.type
_entity_poly.pdbx_seq_one_letter_code
_entity_poly.pdbx_strand_id
1 'polypeptide(L)'
;MYAGENAPLAARVDRVAERLRAPERRVAASIAHLGLAARLWSISLGPAALFGRIPALAPGDLHWDPASSSPDDLWLAGTAELPGTAARIREEVQYGHLVPLAEAFRRDGNISPQLLRGNAGSALAGAVRELVAFARA
;
A
#
# COMPACT_ATOMS: atom_id res chain seq x y z
N MET A 1 11.45 0.41 4.28
CA MET A 1 10.40 -0.64 4.14
C MET A 1 10.77 -1.83 3.23
N TYR A 2 11.46 -1.67 2.07
CA TYR A 2 11.55 -2.74 1.04
C TYR A 2 12.96 -3.16 0.57
N ALA A 3 14.02 -2.61 1.17
CA ALA A 3 15.39 -2.71 0.67
C ALA A 3 16.35 -3.45 1.63
N GLY A 4 15.94 -4.61 2.17
CA GLY A 4 16.89 -5.43 2.93
C GLY A 4 16.33 -6.75 3.47
N GLU A 5 15.08 -6.77 3.92
CA GLU A 5 14.51 -7.95 4.56
C GLU A 5 13.13 -8.26 3.98
N ASN A 6 13.02 -9.38 3.26
CA ASN A 6 11.73 -9.86 2.71
C ASN A 6 10.88 -10.56 3.78
N ALA A 7 11.45 -10.88 4.95
CA ALA A 7 10.77 -11.65 6.00
C ALA A 7 9.45 -11.02 6.47
N PRO A 8 9.34 -9.68 6.68
CA PRO A 8 8.05 -9.05 6.99
C PRO A 8 6.99 -9.23 5.89
N LEU A 9 7.39 -9.14 4.61
CA LEU A 9 6.49 -9.35 3.49
C LEU A 9 6.02 -10.80 3.43
N ALA A 10 6.94 -11.77 3.57
CA ALA A 10 6.62 -13.18 3.61
C ALA A 10 5.63 -13.51 4.75
N ALA A 11 5.88 -12.99 5.95
CA ALA A 11 4.97 -13.16 7.09
C ALA A 11 3.57 -12.59 6.82
N ARG A 12 3.48 -11.42 6.17
CA ARG A 12 2.18 -10.86 5.75
C ARG A 12 1.47 -11.74 4.73
N VAL A 13 2.19 -12.32 3.78
CA VAL A 13 1.64 -13.27 2.80
C VAL A 13 1.10 -14.51 3.51
N ASP A 14 1.87 -15.09 4.41
CA ASP A 14 1.50 -16.32 5.11
C ASP A 14 0.27 -16.09 5.99
N ARG A 15 0.19 -14.96 6.71
CA ARG A 15 -1.00 -14.55 7.47
C ARG A 15 -2.25 -14.38 6.60
N VAL A 16 -2.10 -13.81 5.40
CA VAL A 16 -3.21 -13.70 4.44
C VAL A 16 -3.62 -15.07 3.92
N ALA A 17 -2.65 -15.96 3.65
CA ALA A 17 -2.91 -17.32 3.20
C ALA A 17 -3.70 -18.11 4.23
N GLU A 18 -3.30 -18.05 5.50
CA GLU A 18 -3.99 -18.68 6.63
C GLU A 18 -5.41 -18.16 6.79
N ARG A 19 -5.56 -16.82 6.86
CA ARG A 19 -6.87 -16.18 7.11
C ARG A 19 -7.87 -16.48 6.00
N LEU A 20 -7.43 -16.49 4.75
CA LEU A 20 -8.31 -16.70 3.59
C LEU A 20 -8.39 -18.16 3.14
N ARG A 21 -7.63 -19.07 3.78
CA ARG A 21 -7.43 -20.45 3.32
C ARG A 21 -7.09 -20.47 1.83
N ALA A 22 -6.18 -19.59 1.43
CA ALA A 22 -5.88 -19.37 0.03
C ALA A 22 -5.39 -20.68 -0.61
N PRO A 23 -5.93 -21.08 -1.77
CA PRO A 23 -5.57 -22.35 -2.40
C PRO A 23 -4.10 -22.37 -2.87
N GLU A 24 -3.52 -21.19 -3.08
CA GLU A 24 -2.14 -21.03 -3.50
C GLU A 24 -1.51 -19.79 -2.85
N ARG A 25 -0.22 -19.88 -2.48
CA ARG A 25 0.52 -18.76 -1.87
C ARG A 25 0.55 -17.52 -2.76
N ARG A 26 0.58 -17.67 -4.09
CA ARG A 26 0.55 -16.53 -5.04
C ARG A 26 -0.74 -15.72 -4.96
N VAL A 27 -1.87 -16.36 -4.63
CA VAL A 27 -3.16 -15.68 -4.44
C VAL A 27 -3.10 -14.84 -3.18
N ALA A 28 -2.63 -15.43 -2.07
CA ALA A 28 -2.41 -14.72 -0.82
C ALA A 28 -1.44 -13.54 -0.99
N ALA A 29 -0.37 -13.72 -1.75
CA ALA A 29 0.60 -12.67 -2.02
C ALA A 29 0.03 -11.53 -2.87
N SER A 30 -0.78 -11.84 -3.88
CA SER A 30 -1.53 -10.82 -4.64
C SER A 30 -2.46 -10.01 -3.74
N ILE A 31 -3.21 -10.67 -2.86
CA ILE A 31 -4.13 -10.03 -1.92
C ILE A 31 -3.37 -9.20 -0.86
N ALA A 32 -2.25 -9.71 -0.35
CA ALA A 32 -1.39 -8.98 0.58
C ALA A 32 -0.86 -7.69 -0.06
N HIS A 33 -0.34 -7.78 -1.30
CA HIS A 33 0.12 -6.62 -2.06
C HIS A 33 -1.03 -5.63 -2.33
N LEU A 34 -2.20 -6.12 -2.72
CA LEU A 34 -3.39 -5.29 -2.93
C LEU A 34 -3.77 -4.51 -1.67
N GLY A 35 -3.76 -5.18 -0.51
CA GLY A 35 -4.06 -4.55 0.79
C GLY A 35 -3.05 -3.45 1.16
N LEU A 36 -1.76 -3.70 1.00
CA LEU A 36 -0.71 -2.71 1.24
C LEU A 36 -0.83 -1.52 0.27
N ALA A 37 -1.10 -1.78 -1.01
CA ALA A 37 -1.34 -0.72 -1.98
C ALA A 37 -2.56 0.14 -1.63
N ALA A 38 -3.64 -0.49 -1.16
CA ALA A 38 -4.83 0.22 -0.70
C ALA A 38 -4.52 1.16 0.48
N ARG A 39 -3.68 0.73 1.43
CA ARG A 39 -3.23 1.57 2.55
C ARG A 39 -2.44 2.79 2.11
N LEU A 40 -1.46 2.61 1.24
CA LEU A 40 -0.67 3.71 0.69
C LEU A 40 -1.54 4.74 -0.04
N TRP A 41 -2.54 4.28 -0.81
CA TRP A 41 -3.51 5.17 -1.43
C TRP A 41 -4.40 5.88 -0.40
N SER A 42 -4.91 5.17 0.60
CA SER A 42 -5.79 5.74 1.64
C SER A 42 -5.11 6.88 2.41
N ILE A 43 -3.87 6.68 2.89
CA ILE A 43 -3.15 7.68 3.70
C ILE A 43 -2.70 8.92 2.91
N SER A 44 -2.81 8.86 1.57
CA SER A 44 -2.46 9.97 0.68
C SER A 44 -3.70 10.68 0.16
N LEU A 45 -4.67 9.92 -0.36
CA LEU A 45 -5.86 10.49 -0.99
C LEU A 45 -6.84 11.06 0.03
N GLY A 46 -6.96 10.44 1.22
CA GLY A 46 -7.83 10.95 2.29
C GLY A 46 -7.43 12.35 2.74
N PRO A 47 -6.20 12.56 3.24
CA PRO A 47 -5.72 13.89 3.62
C PRO A 47 -5.72 14.89 2.46
N ALA A 48 -5.37 14.46 1.24
CA ALA A 48 -5.44 15.34 0.07
C ALA A 48 -6.86 15.85 -0.17
N ALA A 49 -7.87 14.98 -0.08
CA ALA A 49 -9.27 15.35 -0.29
C ALA A 49 -9.82 16.24 0.84
N LEU A 50 -9.40 16.01 2.09
CA LEU A 50 -9.93 16.73 3.26
C LEU A 50 -9.19 18.05 3.53
N PHE A 51 -7.89 18.10 3.30
CA PHE A 51 -7.01 19.19 3.76
C PHE A 51 -6.17 19.82 2.64
N GLY A 52 -6.22 19.28 1.43
CA GLY A 52 -5.39 19.75 0.30
C GLY A 52 -3.90 19.48 0.49
N ARG A 53 -3.52 18.66 1.49
CA ARG A 53 -2.13 18.32 1.84
C ARG A 53 -2.03 16.84 2.17
N ILE A 54 -0.84 16.28 2.01
CA ILE A 54 -0.53 14.89 2.37
C ILE A 54 0.64 14.85 3.35
N PRO A 55 0.74 13.83 4.21
CA PRO A 55 2.00 13.56 4.87
C PRO A 55 3.09 13.25 3.84
N ALA A 56 4.32 13.70 4.09
CA ALA A 56 5.48 13.21 3.36
C ALA A 56 5.66 11.71 3.65
N LEU A 57 5.82 10.90 2.61
CA LEU A 57 5.92 9.45 2.76
C LEU A 57 7.36 9.00 2.53
N ALA A 58 8.33 9.64 3.19
CA ALA A 58 9.71 9.22 3.09
C ALA A 58 9.84 7.74 3.50
N PRO A 59 10.51 6.87 2.69
CA PRO A 59 10.59 5.44 2.99
C PRO A 59 11.22 5.05 4.34
N GLY A 60 11.94 5.98 4.98
CA GLY A 60 12.50 5.84 6.33
C GLY A 60 11.53 6.17 7.46
N ASP A 61 10.47 6.93 7.17
CA ASP A 61 9.50 7.40 8.17
C ASP A 61 8.18 6.62 8.12
N LEU A 62 7.96 5.84 7.05
CA LEU A 62 6.81 4.96 6.91
C LEU A 62 7.14 3.57 7.47
N HIS A 63 6.50 3.26 8.59
CA HIS A 63 6.64 2.00 9.30
C HIS A 63 5.36 1.19 9.23
N TRP A 64 5.52 -0.14 9.37
CA TRP A 64 4.40 -1.06 9.38
C TRP A 64 4.70 -2.28 10.23
N ASP A 65 3.63 -2.91 10.72
CA ASP A 65 3.68 -4.18 11.43
C ASP A 65 3.05 -5.28 10.56
N PRO A 66 3.83 -6.28 10.09
CA PRO A 66 3.31 -7.38 9.28
C PRO A 66 2.33 -8.30 10.04
N ALA A 67 2.34 -8.28 11.39
CA ALA A 67 1.46 -9.08 12.22
C ALA A 67 0.13 -8.38 12.55
N SER A 68 0.09 -7.05 12.49
CA SER A 68 -1.12 -6.26 12.74
C SER A 68 -2.08 -6.28 11.53
N SER A 69 -3.27 -5.73 11.72
CA SER A 69 -4.23 -5.50 10.64
C SER A 69 -4.64 -4.04 10.61
N SER A 70 -5.01 -3.56 9.43
CA SER A 70 -5.48 -2.20 9.28
C SER A 70 -6.68 -1.88 10.17
N PRO A 71 -6.77 -0.65 10.71
CA PRO A 71 -5.87 0.50 10.42
C PRO A 71 -4.57 0.53 11.24
N ASP A 72 -4.39 -0.36 12.20
CA ASP A 72 -3.29 -0.31 13.18
C ASP A 72 -1.97 -0.94 12.65
N ASP A 73 -1.91 -1.26 11.36
CA ASP A 73 -0.74 -1.89 10.73
C ASP A 73 0.28 -0.89 10.18
N LEU A 74 -0.01 0.41 10.22
CA LEU A 74 0.81 1.44 9.57
C LEU A 74 0.93 2.69 10.45
N TRP A 75 2.14 3.24 10.55
CA TRP A 75 2.36 4.54 11.20
C TRP A 75 3.46 5.35 10.51
N LEU A 76 3.36 6.67 10.66
CA LEU A 76 4.31 7.64 10.13
C LEU A 76 5.02 8.31 11.32
N ALA A 77 6.35 8.26 11.33
CA ALA A 77 7.17 8.94 12.34
C ALA A 77 7.40 10.42 12.01
N GLY A 78 7.33 10.78 10.72
CA GLY A 78 7.53 12.15 10.23
C GLY A 78 6.27 13.01 10.33
N THR A 79 6.46 14.32 10.48
CA THR A 79 5.39 15.33 10.55
C THR A 79 5.36 16.29 9.36
N ALA A 80 6.28 16.12 8.40
CA ALA A 80 6.35 16.96 7.22
C ALA A 80 5.11 16.77 6.32
N GLU A 81 4.58 17.87 5.79
CA GLU A 81 3.44 17.87 4.87
C GLU A 81 3.86 18.35 3.48
N LEU A 82 3.22 17.80 2.45
CA LEU A 82 3.43 18.14 1.05
C LEU A 82 2.09 18.56 0.41
N PRO A 83 2.11 19.34 -0.70
CA PRO A 83 0.89 19.69 -1.42
C PRO A 83 0.14 18.45 -1.93
N GLY A 84 -1.17 18.37 -1.69
CA GLY A 84 -2.03 17.24 -2.09
C GLY A 84 -2.40 17.22 -3.57
N THR A 85 -1.45 17.53 -4.44
CA THR A 85 -1.65 17.51 -5.90
C THR A 85 -1.51 16.08 -6.44
N ALA A 86 -2.22 15.76 -7.52
CA ALA A 86 -2.12 14.45 -8.17
C ALA A 86 -0.68 14.08 -8.58
N ALA A 87 0.10 15.06 -9.04
CA ALA A 87 1.51 14.86 -9.40
C ALA A 87 2.36 14.47 -8.17
N ARG A 88 2.17 15.18 -7.04
CA ARG A 88 2.89 14.89 -5.79
C ARG A 88 2.47 13.54 -5.22
N ILE A 89 1.18 13.24 -5.18
CA ILE A 89 0.66 11.94 -4.71
C ILE A 89 1.22 10.79 -5.55
N ARG A 90 1.31 10.96 -6.88
CA ARG A 90 1.92 9.96 -7.75
C ARG A 90 3.40 9.76 -7.43
N GLU A 91 4.13 10.85 -7.21
CA GLU A 91 5.56 10.77 -6.84
C GLU A 91 5.76 9.99 -5.54
N GLU A 92 5.08 10.40 -4.47
CA GLU A 92 5.22 9.78 -3.15
C GLU A 92 4.75 8.34 -3.16
N VAL A 93 3.56 8.05 -3.72
CA VAL A 93 2.95 6.73 -3.60
C VAL A 93 3.42 5.77 -4.69
N GLN A 94 3.29 6.15 -5.96
CA GLN A 94 3.58 5.23 -7.06
C GLN A 94 5.09 4.93 -7.14
N TYR A 95 5.90 5.99 -7.21
CA TYR A 95 7.34 5.83 -7.40
C TYR A 95 8.08 5.64 -6.08
N GLY A 96 7.68 6.35 -5.02
CA GLY A 96 8.27 6.20 -3.68
C GLY A 96 8.00 4.85 -3.01
N HIS A 97 6.83 4.23 -3.26
CA HIS A 97 6.44 3.01 -2.55
C HIS A 97 5.98 1.85 -3.42
N LEU A 98 5.01 2.04 -4.32
CA LEU A 98 4.38 0.93 -5.03
C LEU A 98 5.32 0.24 -6.01
N VAL A 99 6.20 0.98 -6.68
CA VAL A 99 7.24 0.38 -7.55
C VAL A 99 8.24 -0.45 -6.72
N PRO A 100 8.88 0.09 -5.65
CA PRO A 100 9.73 -0.71 -4.77
C PRO A 100 9.05 -1.92 -4.12
N LEU A 101 7.79 -1.76 -3.70
CA LEU A 101 6.97 -2.83 -3.13
C LEU A 101 6.75 -3.95 -4.15
N ALA A 102 6.38 -3.61 -5.38
CA ALA A 102 6.18 -4.57 -6.46
C ALA A 102 7.48 -5.34 -6.75
N GLU A 103 8.62 -4.64 -6.80
CA GLU A 103 9.93 -5.28 -6.97
C GLU A 103 10.27 -6.23 -5.82
N ALA A 104 9.94 -5.87 -4.57
CA ALA A 104 10.15 -6.76 -3.43
C ALA A 104 9.31 -8.05 -3.52
N PHE A 105 8.02 -7.94 -3.88
CA PHE A 105 7.14 -9.10 -4.10
C PHE A 105 7.62 -9.99 -5.26
N ARG A 106 8.19 -9.40 -6.31
CA ARG A 106 8.77 -10.14 -7.45
C ARG A 106 10.02 -10.93 -7.09
N ARG A 107 10.83 -10.44 -6.13
CA ARG A 107 12.03 -11.16 -5.69
C ARG A 107 11.71 -12.39 -4.84
N ASP A 108 10.64 -12.33 -4.03
CA ASP A 108 10.24 -13.41 -3.13
C ASP A 108 9.33 -14.47 -3.78
N GLY A 109 8.67 -14.13 -4.90
CA GLY A 109 7.71 -15.05 -5.53
C GLY A 109 7.54 -14.88 -7.03
N ASN A 110 6.96 -15.89 -7.67
CA ASN A 110 6.66 -15.88 -9.10
C ASN A 110 5.35 -15.13 -9.40
N ILE A 111 5.30 -13.83 -9.07
CA ILE A 111 4.14 -12.97 -9.32
C ILE A 111 4.38 -12.10 -10.55
N SER A 112 3.37 -12.04 -11.43
CA SER A 112 3.42 -11.23 -12.64
C SER A 112 3.55 -9.72 -12.32
N PRO A 113 4.49 -8.99 -12.96
CA PRO A 113 4.57 -7.53 -12.85
C PRO A 113 3.28 -6.83 -13.30
N GLN A 114 2.56 -7.42 -14.25
CA GLN A 114 1.29 -6.87 -14.73
C GLN A 114 0.20 -7.01 -13.66
N LEU A 115 0.18 -8.11 -12.92
CA LEU A 115 -0.75 -8.31 -11.80
C LEU A 115 -0.50 -7.30 -10.68
N LEU A 116 0.76 -7.06 -10.30
CA LEU A 116 1.11 -6.08 -9.26
C LEU A 116 0.72 -4.65 -9.66
N ARG A 117 0.93 -4.29 -10.93
CA ARG A 117 0.42 -3.03 -11.50
C ARG A 117 -1.11 -2.95 -11.47
N GLY A 118 -1.78 -4.06 -11.81
CA GLY A 118 -3.23 -4.18 -11.73
C GLY A 118 -3.76 -3.99 -10.30
N ASN A 119 -3.10 -4.59 -9.31
CA ASN A 119 -3.44 -4.42 -7.89
C ASN A 119 -3.27 -2.97 -7.42
N ALA A 120 -2.16 -2.31 -7.81
CA ALA A 120 -1.96 -0.90 -7.51
C ALA A 120 -3.07 -0.02 -8.11
N GLY A 121 -3.47 -0.27 -9.36
CA GLY A 121 -4.54 0.46 -10.04
C GLY A 121 -5.94 0.17 -9.46
N SER A 122 -6.25 -1.08 -9.14
CA SER A 122 -7.55 -1.44 -8.55
C SER A 122 -7.69 -0.91 -7.12
N ALA A 123 -6.60 -0.89 -6.34
CA ALA A 123 -6.55 -0.24 -5.03
C ALA A 123 -6.79 1.27 -5.12
N LEU A 124 -6.18 1.96 -6.10
CA LEU A 124 -6.42 3.37 -6.36
C LEU A 124 -7.90 3.63 -6.66
N ALA A 125 -8.47 2.87 -7.60
CA ALA A 125 -9.87 2.99 -7.97
C ALA A 125 -10.80 2.71 -6.78
N GLY A 126 -10.44 1.76 -5.91
CA GLY A 126 -11.14 1.48 -4.65
C GLY A 126 -11.12 2.68 -3.71
N ALA A 127 -9.95 3.23 -3.41
CA ALA A 127 -9.82 4.38 -2.54
C ALA A 127 -10.59 5.61 -3.04
N VAL A 128 -10.58 5.88 -4.35
CA VAL A 128 -11.37 6.96 -4.95
C VAL A 128 -12.87 6.72 -4.80
N ARG A 129 -13.35 5.47 -4.97
CA ARG A 129 -14.77 5.15 -4.75
C ARG A 129 -15.20 5.41 -3.31
N GLU A 130 -14.38 5.04 -2.33
CA GLU A 130 -14.67 5.32 -0.91
C GLU A 130 -14.75 6.82 -0.63
N LEU A 131 -13.85 7.63 -1.21
CA LEU A 131 -13.90 9.09 -1.07
C LEU A 131 -15.16 9.68 -1.72
N VAL A 132 -15.56 9.20 -2.89
CA VAL A 132 -16.79 9.64 -3.56
C VAL A 132 -18.03 9.24 -2.77
N ALA A 133 -18.03 8.03 -2.17
CA ALA A 133 -19.12 7.59 -1.31
C ALA A 133 -19.23 8.45 -0.05
N PHE A 134 -18.10 8.72 0.62
CA PHE A 134 -18.03 9.62 1.77
C PHE A 134 -18.55 11.02 1.45
N ALA A 135 -18.16 11.60 0.31
CA ALA A 135 -18.60 12.94 -0.09
C ALA A 135 -20.10 13.05 -0.44
N ARG A 136 -20.80 11.92 -0.60
CA ARG A 136 -22.24 11.86 -0.90
C ARG A 136 -23.10 11.54 0.33
N ALA A 137 -22.49 11.10 1.42
CA ALA A 137 -23.16 10.78 2.67
C ALA A 137 -23.48 12.05 3.47
#